data_AF-A0A0S8AJ52-F1
#
_entry.id   AF-A0A0S8AJ52-F1
#
_cell.length_a   1.000
_cell.length_b   1.000
_cell.length_c   1.000
_cell.angle_alpha   90.00
_cell.angle_beta   90.00
_cell.angle_gamma   90.00
#
_symmetry.space_group_name_H-M   'P 1'
#
loop_
_entity.id
_entity.type
_entity.pdbx_description
1 polymer ?
#
loop_
_entity_poly.entity_id
_entity_poly.type
_entity_poly.pdbx_seq_one_letter_code
_entity_poly.pdbx_strand_id
1 'polypeptide(L)'
;MSSGIIEDLSAFLSILKKESELLEIDARVDPNLEIAEIHRRVIARGGPALLFTNVADSRFPVATNLFGTSRRMELAFGSRPQKFVKELVQAAETLMPPSFEKLWSMRSLIFDGLKVGTKTVRSGPILEVHKEPPKLTELPLLTSWHSDGGPFVTLPLVYTEHPETGGHNLGMYRIQRYDDTSTGIHWQIHKGGGYHYFAAEQKNEALPLTLYIGGP
;
A
#
# COMPACT_ATOMS: atom_id res chain seq x y z
N MET A 1 9.29 12.42 -17.66
CA MET A 1 9.69 11.57 -16.51
C MET A 1 9.61 12.42 -15.26
N SER A 2 8.63 12.19 -14.38
CA SER A 2 8.45 13.01 -13.18
C SER A 2 9.67 12.86 -12.27
N SER A 3 10.43 13.94 -12.10
CA SER A 3 11.59 14.02 -11.21
C SER A 3 11.22 14.33 -9.75
N GLY A 4 9.91 14.45 -9.45
CA GLY A 4 9.38 14.77 -8.14
C GLY A 4 9.09 13.53 -7.28
N ILE A 5 9.09 13.73 -5.96
CA ILE A 5 8.58 12.74 -5.01
C ILE A 5 7.06 12.69 -5.17
N ILE A 6 6.50 11.47 -5.22
CA ILE A 6 5.05 11.27 -5.18
C ILE A 6 4.68 11.32 -3.70
N GLU A 7 4.00 12.40 -3.31
CA GLU A 7 3.70 12.67 -1.90
C GLU A 7 2.46 11.91 -1.42
N ASP A 8 1.48 11.71 -2.30
CA ASP A 8 0.25 11.00 -1.98
C ASP A 8 -0.37 10.26 -3.18
N LEU A 9 -1.43 9.48 -2.94
CA LEU A 9 -2.21 8.80 -3.99
C LEU A 9 -2.81 9.77 -5.02
N SER A 10 -3.25 10.95 -4.62
CA SER A 10 -3.88 11.92 -5.52
C SER A 10 -2.88 12.46 -6.55
N ALA A 11 -1.64 12.70 -6.11
CA ALA A 11 -0.52 13.04 -6.96
C ALA A 11 -0.20 11.89 -7.92
N PHE A 12 -0.25 10.64 -7.46
CA PHE A 12 -0.02 9.49 -8.32
C PHE A 12 -1.10 9.33 -9.40
N LEU A 13 -2.38 9.42 -9.02
CA LEU A 13 -3.50 9.39 -9.98
C LEU A 13 -3.38 10.51 -11.02
N SER A 14 -2.94 11.71 -10.60
CA SER A 14 -2.68 12.84 -11.50
C SER A 14 -1.56 12.55 -12.50
N ILE A 15 -0.50 11.83 -12.09
CA ILE A 15 0.57 11.37 -12.99
C ILE A 15 0.02 10.35 -13.99
N LEU A 16 -0.72 9.35 -13.52
CA LEU A 16 -1.31 8.33 -14.39
C LEU A 16 -2.25 8.96 -15.43
N LYS A 17 -3.07 9.95 -15.03
CA LYS A 17 -3.94 10.69 -15.95
C LYS A 17 -3.14 11.44 -17.02
N LYS A 18 -2.07 12.14 -16.64
CA LYS A 18 -1.19 12.88 -17.57
C LYS A 18 -0.49 11.95 -18.55
N GLU A 19 -0.10 10.76 -18.11
CA GLU A 19 0.59 9.75 -18.92
C GLU A 19 -0.38 8.84 -19.70
N SER A 20 -1.69 9.14 -19.70
CA SER A 20 -2.74 8.30 -20.33
C SER A 20 -2.78 6.86 -19.81
N GLU A 21 -2.36 6.65 -18.56
CA GLU A 21 -2.32 5.38 -17.83
C GLU A 21 -3.47 5.24 -16.81
N LEU A 22 -4.43 6.18 -16.80
CA LEU A 22 -5.64 6.15 -15.99
C LEU A 22 -6.88 6.34 -16.86
N LEU A 23 -7.87 5.49 -16.68
CA LEU A 23 -9.21 5.62 -17.23
C LEU A 23 -10.21 5.90 -16.12
N GLU A 24 -10.92 7.03 -16.22
CA GLU A 24 -12.04 7.36 -15.34
C GLU A 24 -13.33 6.74 -15.90
N ILE A 25 -14.11 6.09 -15.03
CA ILE A 25 -15.36 5.42 -15.36
C ILE A 25 -16.47 6.02 -14.48
N ASP A 26 -17.40 6.71 -15.12
CA ASP A 26 -18.55 7.39 -14.50
C ASP A 26 -19.85 6.57 -14.55
N ALA A 27 -19.87 5.51 -15.36
CA ALA A 27 -20.92 4.52 -15.35
C ALA A 27 -21.06 3.91 -13.95
N ARG A 28 -22.30 3.77 -13.48
CA ARG A 28 -22.60 3.14 -12.19
C ARG A 28 -22.15 1.69 -12.21
N VAL A 29 -21.32 1.29 -11.24
CA VAL A 29 -20.80 -0.08 -11.11
C VAL A 29 -21.00 -0.63 -9.69
N ASP A 30 -21.25 -1.93 -9.59
CA ASP A 30 -21.37 -2.63 -8.31
C ASP A 30 -20.00 -3.08 -7.78
N PRO A 31 -19.61 -2.76 -6.53
CA PRO A 31 -18.40 -3.30 -5.92
C PRO A 31 -18.45 -4.82 -5.71
N ASN A 32 -19.64 -5.43 -5.75
CA ASN A 32 -19.85 -6.86 -5.77
C ASN A 32 -19.67 -7.41 -7.19
N LEU A 33 -18.51 -8.04 -7.44
CA LEU A 33 -18.13 -8.74 -8.67
C LEU A 33 -17.89 -7.85 -9.91
N GLU A 34 -18.67 -6.80 -10.16
CA GLU A 34 -18.54 -6.04 -11.42
C GLU A 34 -17.19 -5.31 -11.55
N ILE A 35 -16.80 -4.56 -10.52
CA ILE A 35 -15.48 -3.87 -10.51
C ILE A 35 -14.35 -4.90 -10.71
N ALA A 36 -14.44 -6.05 -10.05
CA ALA A 36 -13.42 -7.11 -10.15
C ALA A 36 -13.36 -7.72 -11.55
N GLU A 37 -14.51 -7.97 -12.19
CA GLU A 37 -14.58 -8.50 -13.55
C GLU A 37 -14.04 -7.50 -14.58
N ILE A 38 -14.40 -6.21 -14.46
CA ILE A 38 -13.88 -5.13 -15.31
C ILE A 38 -12.36 -5.06 -15.15
N HIS A 39 -11.87 -4.98 -13.90
CA HIS A 39 -10.45 -4.97 -13.58
C HIS A 39 -9.72 -6.15 -14.24
N ARG A 40 -10.25 -7.37 -14.08
CA ARG A 40 -9.64 -8.60 -14.60
C ARG A 40 -9.50 -8.59 -16.13
N ARG A 41 -10.52 -8.10 -16.86
CA ARG A 41 -10.45 -7.97 -18.32
C ARG A 41 -9.44 -6.92 -18.76
N VAL A 42 -9.37 -5.80 -18.04
CA VAL A 42 -8.47 -4.68 -18.35
C VAL A 42 -7.01 -5.10 -18.12
N ILE A 43 -6.69 -5.68 -16.96
CA ILE A 43 -5.32 -6.13 -16.67
C ILE A 43 -4.86 -7.26 -17.60
N ALA A 44 -5.74 -8.19 -17.97
CA ALA A 44 -5.41 -9.26 -18.92
C ALA A 44 -5.02 -8.76 -20.32
N ARG A 45 -5.42 -7.52 -20.66
CA ARG A 45 -5.06 -6.84 -21.91
C ARG A 45 -3.94 -5.81 -21.73
N GLY A 46 -3.32 -5.74 -20.56
CA GLY A 46 -2.33 -4.71 -20.22
C GLY A 46 -2.90 -3.29 -20.17
N GLY A 47 -4.20 -3.14 -19.92
CA GLY A 47 -4.89 -1.85 -19.93
C GLY A 47 -4.52 -0.91 -18.77
N PRO A 48 -5.09 0.31 -18.76
CA PRO A 48 -4.75 1.37 -17.81
C PRO A 48 -5.21 1.05 -16.39
N ALA A 49 -4.75 1.84 -15.41
CA ALA A 49 -5.41 1.94 -14.12
C ALA A 49 -6.86 2.43 -14.30
N LEU A 50 -7.74 2.09 -13.35
CA LEU A 50 -9.16 2.42 -13.42
C LEU A 50 -9.55 3.23 -12.20
N LEU A 51 -10.27 4.33 -12.40
CA LEU A 51 -10.92 5.11 -11.35
C LEU A 51 -12.43 5.10 -11.57
N PHE A 52 -13.14 4.32 -10.77
CA PHE A 52 -14.61 4.27 -10.76
C PHE A 52 -15.13 5.39 -9.86
N THR A 53 -15.82 6.37 -10.44
CA THR A 53 -16.31 7.56 -9.71
C THR A 53 -17.75 7.41 -9.24
N ASN A 54 -18.48 6.41 -9.73
CA ASN A 54 -19.88 6.13 -9.42
C ASN A 54 -20.04 4.67 -8.99
N VAL A 55 -19.82 4.40 -7.71
CA VAL A 55 -19.89 3.06 -7.13
C VAL A 55 -21.21 2.89 -6.39
N ALA A 56 -21.94 1.81 -6.67
CA ALA A 56 -23.22 1.53 -6.03
C ALA A 56 -23.08 1.52 -4.49
N ASP A 57 -24.03 2.17 -3.84
CA ASP A 57 -24.18 2.23 -2.37
C ASP A 57 -22.96 2.76 -1.61
N SER A 58 -22.06 3.48 -2.29
CA SER A 58 -20.93 4.17 -1.66
C SER A 58 -20.76 5.59 -2.20
N ARG A 59 -20.33 6.50 -1.33
CA ARG A 59 -19.90 7.86 -1.73
C ARG A 59 -18.45 7.93 -2.17
N PHE A 60 -17.69 6.85 -1.97
CA PHE A 60 -16.25 6.84 -2.22
C PHE A 60 -15.95 6.27 -3.61
N PRO A 61 -15.06 6.92 -4.38
CA PRO A 61 -14.57 6.33 -5.62
C PRO A 61 -13.65 5.14 -5.33
N VAL A 62 -13.48 4.27 -6.32
CA VAL A 62 -12.59 3.11 -6.24
C VAL A 62 -11.51 3.22 -7.31
N ALA A 63 -10.24 3.26 -6.88
CA ALA A 63 -9.10 3.14 -7.76
C ALA A 63 -8.59 1.69 -7.78
N THR A 64 -8.41 1.11 -8.96
CA THR A 64 -7.84 -0.24 -9.11
C THR A 64 -6.81 -0.30 -10.22
N ASN A 65 -6.08 -1.41 -10.30
CA ASN A 65 -5.09 -1.69 -11.36
C ASN A 65 -3.92 -0.68 -11.39
N LEU A 66 -3.70 0.03 -10.28
CA LEU A 66 -2.67 1.06 -10.10
C LEU A 66 -1.27 0.57 -10.45
N PHE A 67 -0.98 -0.70 -10.18
CA PHE A 67 0.33 -1.32 -10.35
C PHE A 67 0.34 -2.45 -11.41
N GLY A 68 -0.68 -2.50 -12.28
CA GLY A 68 -0.89 -3.63 -13.19
C GLY A 68 0.06 -3.74 -14.38
N THR A 69 0.97 -2.80 -14.59
CA THR A 69 1.99 -2.85 -15.66
C THR A 69 3.34 -2.38 -15.16
N SER A 70 4.43 -2.85 -15.79
CA SER A 70 5.78 -2.39 -15.49
C SER A 70 5.95 -0.88 -15.69
N ARG A 71 5.22 -0.29 -16.66
CA ARG A 71 5.21 1.15 -16.89
C ARG A 71 4.63 1.90 -15.68
N ARG A 72 3.50 1.47 -15.12
CA ARG A 72 2.93 2.11 -13.93
C ARG A 72 3.79 1.93 -12.69
N MET A 73 4.48 0.80 -12.56
CA MET A 73 5.50 0.61 -11.52
C MET A 73 6.67 1.59 -11.68
N GLU A 74 7.15 1.81 -12.92
CA GLU A 74 8.18 2.81 -13.20
C GLU A 74 7.69 4.23 -12.90
N LEU A 75 6.43 4.55 -13.21
CA LEU A 75 5.85 5.85 -12.89
C LEU A 75 5.72 6.06 -11.37
N ALA A 76 5.34 5.03 -10.62
CA ALA A 76 5.15 5.10 -9.17
C ALA A 76 6.47 5.22 -8.40
N PHE A 77 7.46 4.40 -8.75
CA PHE A 77 8.70 4.26 -7.96
C PHE A 77 9.91 4.93 -8.62
N GLY A 78 9.84 5.21 -9.93
CA GLY A 78 10.97 5.65 -10.72
C GLY A 78 12.11 4.62 -10.75
N SER A 79 13.27 5.04 -11.24
CA SER A 79 14.49 4.22 -11.22
C SER A 79 15.30 4.34 -9.92
N ARG A 80 14.90 5.25 -9.01
CA ARG A 80 15.66 5.61 -7.82
C ARG A 80 15.81 4.47 -6.81
N PRO A 81 14.75 3.79 -6.35
CA PRO A 81 14.88 2.70 -5.37
C PRO A 81 15.74 1.56 -5.88
N GLN A 82 15.56 1.17 -7.15
CA GLN A 82 16.35 0.11 -7.77
C GLN A 82 17.84 0.50 -7.87
N LYS A 83 18.15 1.74 -8.26
CA LYS A 83 19.54 2.25 -8.28
C LYS A 83 20.15 2.26 -6.88
N PHE A 84 19.43 2.76 -5.90
CA PHE A 84 19.87 2.81 -4.51
C PHE A 84 20.21 1.41 -3.96
N VAL A 85 19.33 0.42 -4.16
CA VAL A 85 19.58 -0.97 -3.74
C VAL A 85 20.78 -1.56 -4.47
N LYS A 86 20.90 -1.34 -5.78
CA LYS A 86 22.03 -1.83 -6.57
C LYS A 86 23.36 -1.25 -6.09
N GLU A 87 23.41 0.05 -5.85
CA GLU A 87 24.59 0.74 -5.33
C GLU A 87 24.95 0.26 -3.92
N LEU A 88 23.95 -0.02 -3.06
CA LEU A 88 24.17 -0.56 -1.71
C LEU A 88 24.75 -1.98 -1.74
N VAL A 89 24.24 -2.86 -2.61
CA VAL A 89 24.78 -4.22 -2.79
C VAL A 89 26.20 -4.17 -3.34
N GLN A 90 26.45 -3.34 -4.37
CA GLN A 90 27.79 -3.14 -4.92
C GLN A 90 28.77 -2.61 -3.86
N ALA A 91 28.32 -1.69 -3.00
CA ALA A 91 29.13 -1.22 -1.90
C ALA A 91 29.47 -2.35 -0.93
N ALA A 92 28.49 -3.15 -0.50
CA ALA A 92 28.71 -4.28 0.41
C ALA A 92 29.71 -5.31 -0.15
N GLU A 93 29.66 -5.61 -1.45
CA GLU A 93 30.60 -6.51 -2.12
C GLU A 93 32.02 -5.93 -2.27
N THR A 94 32.14 -4.60 -2.47
CA THR A 94 33.43 -3.95 -2.77
C THR A 94 34.13 -3.37 -1.54
N LEU A 95 33.44 -3.32 -0.40
CA LEU A 95 33.91 -2.75 0.87
C LEU A 95 35.06 -3.51 1.53
N MET A 96 35.41 -4.71 1.05
CA MET A 96 36.52 -5.50 1.60
C MET A 96 37.71 -5.59 0.63
N PRO A 97 38.94 -5.15 1.01
CA PRO A 97 39.27 -4.37 2.21
C PRO A 97 38.79 -2.90 2.08
N PRO A 98 38.43 -2.24 3.20
CA PRO A 98 37.97 -0.86 3.20
C PRO A 98 39.13 0.09 2.92
N SER A 99 38.95 0.99 1.94
CA SER A 99 39.90 2.06 1.63
C SER A 99 39.19 3.42 1.67
N PHE A 100 39.96 4.49 1.92
CA PHE A 100 39.40 5.84 2.04
C PHE A 100 38.69 6.31 0.75
N GLU A 101 39.24 5.95 -0.40
CA GLU A 101 38.62 6.22 -1.71
C GLU A 101 37.27 5.53 -1.88
N LYS A 102 37.16 4.26 -1.44
CA LYS A 102 35.89 3.50 -1.48
C LYS A 102 34.87 4.07 -0.49
N LEU A 103 35.31 4.56 0.66
CA LEU A 103 34.39 5.18 1.63
C LEU A 103 33.89 6.54 1.11
N TRP A 104 34.75 7.31 0.45
CA TRP A 104 34.37 8.60 -0.14
C TRP A 104 33.42 8.44 -1.33
N SER A 105 33.58 7.38 -2.14
CA SER A 105 32.65 7.09 -3.24
C SER A 105 31.24 6.72 -2.76
N MET A 106 31.08 6.31 -1.50
CA MET A 106 29.79 6.01 -0.86
C MET A 106 29.07 7.23 -0.27
N ARG A 107 29.65 8.43 -0.33
CA ARG A 107 29.05 9.62 0.31
C ARG A 107 27.62 9.90 -0.16
N SER A 108 27.31 9.68 -1.44
CA SER A 108 25.96 9.85 -2.00
C SER A 108 24.95 8.90 -1.37
N LEU A 109 25.32 7.63 -1.22
CA LEU A 109 24.50 6.61 -0.55
C LEU A 109 24.23 6.98 0.91
N ILE A 110 25.22 7.51 1.62
CA ILE A 110 25.05 7.98 3.01
C ILE A 110 24.04 9.14 3.05
N PHE A 111 24.20 10.14 2.17
CA PHE A 111 23.27 11.27 2.12
C PHE A 111 21.84 10.86 1.73
N ASP A 112 21.68 9.88 0.86
CA ASP A 112 20.37 9.35 0.50
C ASP A 112 19.77 8.49 1.61
N GLY A 113 20.59 7.70 2.31
CA GLY A 113 20.18 6.96 3.50
C GLY A 113 19.67 7.87 4.63
N LEU A 114 20.29 9.05 4.82
CA LEU A 114 19.82 10.05 5.79
C LEU A 114 18.44 10.63 5.47
N LYS A 115 17.96 10.49 4.23
CA LYS A 115 16.60 10.92 3.82
C LYS A 115 15.55 9.83 4.02
N VAL A 116 15.97 8.60 4.36
CA VAL A 116 15.06 7.48 4.60
C VAL A 116 14.63 7.49 6.06
N GLY A 117 13.32 7.55 6.30
CA GLY A 117 12.77 7.47 7.63
C GLY A 117 11.35 8.01 7.70
N THR A 118 10.74 7.89 8.87
CA THR A 118 9.43 8.46 9.16
C THR A 118 9.58 9.81 9.83
N LYS A 119 8.71 10.76 9.50
CA LYS A 119 8.58 12.03 10.21
C LYS A 119 7.28 12.05 11.00
N THR A 120 7.37 12.25 12.32
CA THR A 120 6.18 12.45 13.15
C THR A 120 5.60 13.84 12.90
N VAL A 121 4.30 13.87 12.58
CA VAL A 121 3.53 15.10 12.35
C VAL A 121 2.31 15.12 13.28
N ARG A 122 1.83 16.33 13.63
CA ARG A 122 0.66 16.51 14.51
C ARG A 122 -0.66 16.63 13.76
N SER A 123 -0.62 16.84 12.45
CA SER A 123 -1.77 17.00 11.58
C SER A 123 -1.48 16.40 10.21
N GLY A 124 -2.53 16.03 9.49
CA GLY A 124 -2.46 15.54 8.11
C GLY A 124 -3.87 15.30 7.55
N PRO A 125 -4.03 15.24 6.21
CA PRO A 125 -5.35 15.08 5.57
C PRO A 125 -6.16 13.88 6.07
N ILE A 126 -5.48 12.79 6.45
CA ILE A 126 -6.11 11.58 7.01
C ILE A 126 -6.88 11.83 8.31
N LEU A 127 -6.62 12.94 9.02
CA LEU A 127 -7.27 13.30 10.28
C LEU A 127 -8.47 14.24 10.11
N GLU A 128 -8.81 14.66 8.88
CA GLU A 128 -9.90 15.61 8.62
C GLU A 128 -11.29 15.05 8.95
N VAL A 129 -11.47 13.74 8.83
CA VAL A 129 -12.74 13.07 9.08
C VAL A 129 -12.52 11.92 10.07
N HIS A 130 -13.23 11.96 11.18
CA HIS A 130 -13.30 10.89 12.17
C HIS A 130 -14.73 10.36 12.25
N LYS A 131 -14.89 9.04 12.36
CA LYS A 131 -16.21 8.41 12.46
C LYS A 131 -16.22 7.33 13.53
N GLU A 132 -17.08 7.55 14.52
CA GLU A 132 -17.33 6.63 15.63
C GLU A 132 -18.83 6.63 15.97
N PRO A 133 -19.50 5.46 16.02
CA PRO A 133 -18.98 4.13 15.70
C PRO A 133 -18.59 4.00 14.21
N PRO A 134 -17.64 3.09 13.87
CA PRO A 134 -17.28 2.85 12.48
C PRO A 134 -18.48 2.29 11.71
N LYS A 135 -18.50 2.56 10.39
CA LYS A 135 -19.52 2.04 9.48
C LYS A 135 -18.87 1.54 8.19
N LEU A 136 -18.22 0.38 8.28
CA LEU A 136 -17.49 -0.25 7.18
C LEU A 136 -18.37 -0.57 5.97
N THR A 137 -19.69 -0.61 6.11
CA THR A 137 -20.65 -0.73 5.01
C THR A 137 -20.69 0.46 4.06
N GLU A 138 -20.25 1.65 4.49
CA GLU A 138 -20.16 2.82 3.60
C GLU A 138 -18.96 2.78 2.66
N LEU A 139 -17.96 1.95 2.97
CA LEU A 139 -16.76 1.81 2.16
C LEU A 139 -17.01 0.79 1.03
N PRO A 140 -16.53 1.05 -0.20
CA PRO A 140 -16.77 0.20 -1.37
C PRO A 140 -15.80 -0.99 -1.39
N LEU A 141 -15.85 -1.84 -0.36
CA LEU A 141 -15.04 -3.07 -0.31
C LEU A 141 -15.49 -4.03 -1.41
N LEU A 142 -14.52 -4.70 -2.04
CA LEU A 142 -14.79 -5.50 -3.22
C LEU A 142 -15.03 -6.97 -2.87
N THR A 143 -16.08 -7.56 -3.43
CA THR A 143 -16.22 -9.02 -3.57
C THR A 143 -15.63 -9.39 -4.92
N SER A 144 -14.53 -10.14 -4.94
CA SER A 144 -13.78 -10.38 -6.18
C SER A 144 -14.26 -11.59 -6.94
N TRP A 145 -14.78 -12.60 -6.24
CA TRP A 145 -15.28 -13.84 -6.80
C TRP A 145 -16.63 -14.20 -6.21
N HIS A 146 -17.47 -14.90 -6.99
CA HIS A 146 -18.78 -15.37 -6.54
C HIS A 146 -18.70 -16.33 -5.34
N SER A 147 -17.53 -16.93 -5.11
CA SER A 147 -17.26 -17.86 -4.01
C SER A 147 -16.56 -17.20 -2.83
N ASP A 148 -16.28 -15.90 -2.88
CA ASP A 148 -15.72 -15.19 -1.73
C ASP A 148 -16.77 -15.17 -0.60
N GLY A 149 -16.33 -15.44 0.63
CA GLY A 149 -17.21 -15.43 1.81
C GLY A 149 -17.66 -14.04 2.25
N GLY A 150 -17.28 -12.99 1.52
CA GLY A 150 -17.63 -11.60 1.81
C GLY A 150 -16.68 -10.61 1.11
N PRO A 151 -16.89 -9.30 1.30
CA PRO A 151 -16.06 -8.27 0.70
C PRO A 151 -14.74 -8.08 1.46
N PHE A 152 -13.68 -7.74 0.73
CA PHE A 152 -12.32 -7.62 1.27
C PHE A 152 -11.70 -6.24 1.03
N VAL A 153 -10.83 -5.82 1.95
CA VAL A 153 -9.75 -4.88 1.67
C VAL A 153 -8.60 -5.64 1.02
N THR A 154 -8.24 -5.26 -0.21
CA THR A 154 -7.33 -6.04 -1.06
C THR A 154 -5.93 -5.46 -1.20
N LEU A 155 -5.75 -4.16 -0.93
CA LEU A 155 -4.46 -3.47 -0.91
C LEU A 155 -4.23 -2.69 0.40
N PRO A 156 -4.35 -3.32 1.59
CA PRO A 156 -4.09 -2.64 2.86
C PRO A 156 -2.60 -2.60 3.18
N LEU A 157 -2.20 -1.54 3.89
CA LEU A 157 -0.96 -1.49 4.65
C LEU A 157 -1.29 -1.71 6.12
N VAL A 158 -0.98 -2.90 6.62
CA VAL A 158 -1.26 -3.34 7.98
C VAL A 158 -0.04 -3.10 8.86
N TYR A 159 -0.17 -2.17 9.78
CA TYR A 159 0.86 -1.78 10.71
C TYR A 159 0.64 -2.39 12.10
N THR A 160 1.72 -2.90 12.68
CA THR A 160 1.75 -3.51 14.01
C THR A 160 3.12 -3.29 14.66
N GLU A 161 3.16 -3.22 15.99
CA GLU A 161 4.40 -3.16 16.76
C GLU A 161 4.58 -4.41 17.62
N HIS A 162 5.81 -4.87 17.80
CA HIS A 162 6.11 -5.99 18.67
C HIS A 162 5.87 -5.59 20.13
N PRO A 163 5.10 -6.35 20.93
CA PRO A 163 4.65 -5.93 22.26
C PRO A 163 5.78 -5.74 23.29
N GLU A 164 6.98 -6.27 23.01
CA GLU A 164 8.15 -6.12 23.90
C GLU A 164 9.22 -5.18 23.39
N THR A 165 9.50 -5.23 22.09
CA THR A 165 10.68 -4.58 21.51
C THR A 165 10.33 -3.27 20.83
N GLY A 166 9.03 -3.01 20.60
CA GLY A 166 8.56 -1.89 19.79
C GLY A 166 8.91 -2.02 18.32
N GLY A 167 9.42 -3.16 17.86
CA GLY A 167 9.79 -3.38 16.47
C GLY A 167 8.58 -3.20 15.54
N HIS A 168 8.73 -2.42 14.48
CA HIS A 168 7.64 -2.13 13.54
C HIS A 168 7.53 -3.18 12.44
N ASN A 169 6.30 -3.48 12.03
CA ASN A 169 6.00 -4.27 10.84
C ASN A 169 4.94 -3.55 10.00
N LEU A 170 5.16 -3.50 8.68
CA LEU A 170 4.18 -3.05 7.70
C LEU A 170 3.97 -4.18 6.68
N GLY A 171 2.82 -4.84 6.75
CA GLY A 171 2.49 -5.98 5.90
C GLY A 171 1.28 -5.74 5.02
N MET A 172 1.11 -6.56 3.99
CA MET A 172 -0.10 -6.59 3.17
C MET A 172 -0.81 -7.92 3.40
N TYR A 173 -1.95 -7.87 4.10
CA TYR A 173 -2.77 -9.03 4.46
C TYR A 173 -4.21 -8.74 4.06
N ARG A 174 -4.92 -9.70 3.46
CA ARG A 174 -6.34 -9.48 3.11
C ARG A 174 -7.18 -9.37 4.37
N ILE A 175 -8.13 -8.44 4.35
CA ILE A 175 -9.01 -8.14 5.49
C ILE A 175 -10.45 -8.31 5.05
N GLN A 176 -11.13 -9.33 5.58
CA GLN A 176 -12.54 -9.59 5.30
C GLN A 176 -13.41 -8.75 6.22
N ARG A 177 -14.42 -8.07 5.69
CA ARG A 177 -15.44 -7.43 6.54
C ARG A 177 -16.51 -8.45 6.94
N TYR A 178 -16.83 -8.51 8.23
CA TYR A 178 -17.99 -9.26 8.72
C TYR A 178 -19.18 -8.34 8.98
N ASP A 179 -18.97 -7.22 9.68
CA ASP A 179 -19.99 -6.21 9.95
C ASP A 179 -19.38 -4.78 9.91
N ASP A 180 -20.09 -3.78 10.43
CA ASP A 180 -19.65 -2.39 10.45
C ASP A 180 -18.46 -2.10 11.38
N THR A 181 -18.19 -3.03 12.31
CA THR A 181 -17.25 -2.87 13.43
C THR A 181 -16.22 -4.01 13.52
N SER A 182 -16.42 -5.13 12.82
CA SER A 182 -15.57 -6.30 12.90
C SER A 182 -15.04 -6.78 11.54
N THR A 183 -13.79 -7.25 11.56
CA THR A 183 -13.10 -7.78 10.38
C THR A 183 -12.30 -9.05 10.73
N GLY A 184 -12.02 -9.87 9.73
CA GLY A 184 -11.10 -11.00 9.80
C GLY A 184 -9.80 -10.69 9.07
N ILE A 185 -8.66 -10.95 9.72
CA ILE A 185 -7.33 -10.84 9.12
C ILE A 185 -6.73 -12.24 8.95
N HIS A 186 -6.16 -12.50 7.76
CA HIS A 186 -5.37 -13.71 7.54
C HIS A 186 -3.90 -13.32 7.30
N TRP A 187 -3.08 -13.46 8.34
CA TRP A 187 -1.62 -13.43 8.24
C TRP A 187 -1.03 -14.84 8.32
N GLN A 188 0.13 -15.02 7.69
CA GLN A 188 0.90 -16.25 7.82
C GLN A 188 1.80 -16.16 9.05
N ILE A 189 1.93 -17.26 9.79
CA ILE A 189 2.68 -17.33 11.06
C ILE A 189 4.17 -16.90 10.94
N HIS A 190 4.76 -17.00 9.75
CA HIS A 190 6.15 -16.62 9.49
C HIS A 190 6.34 -15.19 8.93
N LYS A 191 5.26 -14.40 8.84
CA LYS A 191 5.33 -12.98 8.44
C LYS A 191 5.34 -12.09 9.68
N GLY A 192 5.89 -10.88 9.57
CA GLY A 192 6.10 -9.99 10.71
C GLY A 192 4.86 -9.80 11.60
N GLY A 193 3.70 -9.51 11.01
CA GLY A 193 2.44 -9.40 11.78
C GLY A 193 2.04 -10.68 12.52
N GLY A 194 2.29 -11.86 11.93
CA GLY A 194 2.06 -13.14 12.60
C GLY A 194 2.99 -13.38 13.79
N TYR A 195 4.25 -12.95 13.69
CA TYR A 195 5.20 -12.99 14.82
C TYR A 195 4.77 -12.05 15.95
N HIS A 196 4.33 -10.83 15.62
CA HIS A 196 3.83 -9.88 16.62
C HIS A 196 2.58 -10.41 17.32
N TYR A 197 1.66 -11.00 16.56
CA TYR A 197 0.44 -11.60 17.11
C TYR A 197 0.74 -12.77 18.02
N PHE A 198 1.65 -13.67 17.61
CA PHE A 198 2.09 -14.77 18.46
C PHE A 198 2.68 -14.27 19.78
N ALA A 199 3.53 -13.23 19.75
CA ALA A 199 4.10 -12.65 20.96
C ALA A 199 3.04 -12.02 21.89
N ALA A 200 2.01 -11.37 21.34
CA ALA A 200 0.89 -10.83 22.12
C ALA A 200 0.00 -11.95 22.70
N GLU A 201 -0.24 -13.00 21.92
CA GLU A 201 -1.01 -14.18 22.34
C GLU A 201 -0.33 -14.90 23.52
N GLN A 202 1.00 -15.06 23.50
CA GLN A 202 1.76 -15.64 24.62
C GLN A 202 1.59 -14.86 25.93
N LYS A 203 1.17 -13.59 25.84
CA LYS A 203 0.90 -12.70 26.99
C LYS A 203 -0.58 -12.58 27.34
N ASN A 204 -1.45 -13.21 26.55
CA ASN A 204 -2.91 -13.03 26.66
C ASN A 204 -3.32 -11.55 26.52
N GLU A 205 -2.66 -10.82 25.62
CA GLU A 205 -2.93 -9.42 25.31
C GLU A 205 -3.43 -9.27 23.86
N ALA A 206 -4.28 -8.28 23.61
CA ALA A 206 -4.65 -7.92 22.25
C ALA A 206 -3.45 -7.23 21.55
N LEU A 207 -3.22 -7.54 20.27
CA LEU A 207 -2.24 -6.82 19.46
C LEU A 207 -2.88 -5.56 18.85
N PRO A 208 -2.42 -4.34 19.19
CA PRO A 208 -2.85 -3.13 18.50
C PRO A 208 -2.43 -3.17 17.02
N LEU A 209 -3.34 -2.75 16.15
CA LEU A 209 -3.14 -2.76 14.70
C LEU A 209 -3.76 -1.52 14.08
N THR A 210 -3.08 -0.97 13.08
CA THR A 210 -3.62 0.10 12.23
C THR A 210 -3.62 -0.35 10.78
N LEU A 211 -4.75 -0.13 10.09
CA LEU A 211 -4.90 -0.42 8.67
C LEU A 211 -4.94 0.89 7.89
N TYR A 212 -3.99 1.09 6.99
CA TYR A 212 -3.98 2.21 6.07
C TYR A 212 -4.40 1.76 4.66
N ILE A 213 -5.24 2.57 4.01
CA ILE A 213 -5.68 2.38 2.61
C ILE A 213 -5.30 3.64 1.85
N GLY A 214 -4.73 3.47 0.66
CA GLY A 214 -4.36 4.56 -0.23
C GLY A 214 -2.85 4.78 -0.37
N GLY A 215 -2.04 4.19 0.51
CA GLY A 215 -0.58 4.44 0.50
C GLY A 215 -0.22 5.72 1.24
N PRO A 216 1.04 6.20 1.13
CA PRO A 216 1.38 7.56 1.54
C PRO A 216 0.52 8.58 0.80
#